data_AF-A0A9P7CES2-F1
#
_entry.id   AF-A0A9P7CES2-F1
#
_cell.length_a   1.000
_cell.length_b   1.000
_cell.length_c   1.000
_cell.angle_alpha   90.00
_cell.angle_beta   90.00
_cell.angle_gamma   90.00
#
_symmetry.space_group_name_H-M   'P 1'
#
loop_
_entity.id
_entity.type
_entity.pdbx_description
1 polymer ?
#
loop_
_entity_poly.entity_id
_entity_poly.type
_entity_poly.pdbx_seq_one_letter_code
_entity_poly.pdbx_strand_id
1 'polypeptide(L)'
;MTFRAKSFSQCQEWYMQLYKLLPSDAKSPFPSYCEVYIPMLDLILNLPLEKTEGCYDITLADVKEAVVAVVEEGGHEGKLSGLDDDELGLCWATKERAEWVHWTYSSANPNQRIDWAICPQSIEQTHRLELRTIEHSPYDILLEEGAMLREPPSVEGLLVCTSNFFGLKAKISKRALYFASFDQYLFYIPSLKAAEPDVACRLDEEWVPENLRTISHVCLISPYAEHATKEVELQEMQRRMKLLTEAKGLIDLTEVSYVRRRFIDLSEDEQVTYDSQTSQDHMLGRSGTRNSSSCTLELVMDNGLNIQFETFSMSTCDVWVNYLSQLVVYWKARKEAKRGAHLNDRFTNSLMNEKEKGMGGACRHDKEKTLADTRIWSYCLYEQCRAIVKSGILYYKPHHRGTYSKKFFILAVNGWLYSFDVFNRNSESKSGNHHRKGAIDTAGCYFYSGVDCSKKKKGTNMTEVNEKVVKVYSSGLATDDAILACIFSIWKPKLRKYYSPRQHRLRVYGQDQRLNSNGQTITFLAESRQEKEEWIHALNSVAEHMMRKASNE
;
A
#
# COMPACT_ATOMS: atom_id res chain seq x y z
N MET A 1 -19.38 -24.44 9.36
CA MET A 1 -18.46 -23.68 10.21
C MET A 1 -17.21 -23.45 9.38
N THR A 2 -16.85 -22.21 9.07
CA THR A 2 -15.67 -21.91 8.24
C THR A 2 -14.49 -21.66 9.17
N PHE A 3 -13.48 -22.52 9.13
CA PHE A 3 -12.24 -22.32 9.87
C PHE A 3 -11.32 -21.43 9.05
N ARG A 4 -10.78 -20.39 9.68
CA ARG A 4 -9.84 -19.48 9.02
C ARG A 4 -8.68 -19.18 9.96
N ALA A 5 -7.46 -19.42 9.50
CA ALA A 5 -6.27 -19.04 10.26
C ALA A 5 -6.04 -17.53 10.19
N LYS A 6 -5.15 -17.01 11.04
CA LYS A 6 -4.86 -15.57 11.11
C LYS A 6 -4.09 -15.05 9.90
N SER A 7 -3.35 -15.95 9.26
CA SER A 7 -2.39 -15.65 8.23
C SER A 7 -2.57 -16.59 7.05
N PHE A 8 -2.05 -16.22 5.88
CA PHE A 8 -2.11 -17.07 4.69
C PHE A 8 -1.21 -18.30 4.85
N SER A 9 0.02 -18.09 5.32
CA SER A 9 1.00 -19.15 5.61
C SER A 9 0.43 -20.19 6.59
N GLN A 10 -0.21 -19.74 7.68
CA GLN A 10 -0.83 -20.61 8.66
C GLN A 10 -2.01 -21.39 8.05
N CYS A 11 -2.78 -20.80 7.12
CA CYS A 11 -3.81 -21.55 6.40
C CYS A 11 -3.21 -22.69 5.57
N GLN A 12 -2.08 -22.45 4.89
CA GLN A 12 -1.39 -23.49 4.12
C GLN A 12 -0.86 -24.60 5.04
N GLU A 13 -0.27 -24.24 6.18
CA GLU A 13 0.20 -25.22 7.17
C GLU A 13 -0.95 -26.12 7.67
N TRP A 14 -2.08 -25.52 8.06
CA TRP A 14 -3.27 -26.28 8.50
C TRP A 14 -3.81 -27.19 7.40
N TYR A 15 -3.89 -26.69 6.17
CA TYR A 15 -4.33 -27.50 5.03
C TYR A 15 -3.40 -28.71 4.87
N MET A 16 -2.08 -28.50 4.88
CA MET A 16 -1.11 -29.57 4.69
C MET A 16 -1.12 -30.60 5.81
N GLN A 17 -1.31 -30.17 7.07
CA GLN A 17 -1.48 -31.09 8.19
C GLN A 17 -2.72 -31.97 8.02
N LEU A 18 -3.86 -31.38 7.63
CA LEU A 18 -5.09 -32.13 7.36
C LEU A 18 -4.91 -33.08 6.18
N TYR A 19 -4.32 -32.60 5.08
CA TYR A 19 -4.07 -33.41 3.89
C TYR A 19 -3.18 -34.63 4.19
N LYS A 20 -2.16 -34.48 5.05
CA LYS A 20 -1.30 -35.60 5.48
C LYS A 20 -2.08 -36.63 6.31
N LEU A 21 -3.01 -36.19 7.16
CA LEU A 21 -3.80 -37.06 8.05
C LEU A 21 -5.00 -37.73 7.38
N LEU A 22 -5.59 -37.09 6.37
CA LEU A 22 -6.79 -37.61 5.69
C LEU A 22 -6.46 -38.90 4.91
N PRO A 23 -7.38 -39.88 4.91
CA PRO A 23 -7.24 -41.08 4.09
C PRO A 23 -7.35 -40.73 2.59
N SER A 24 -6.82 -41.59 1.72
CA SER A 24 -6.68 -41.32 0.29
C SER A 24 -8.00 -41.12 -0.46
N ASP A 25 -9.09 -41.68 0.06
CA ASP A 25 -10.46 -41.53 -0.45
C ASP A 25 -11.10 -40.19 -0.08
N ALA A 26 -10.59 -39.51 0.95
CA ALA A 26 -11.11 -38.25 1.47
C ALA A 26 -10.26 -37.02 1.10
N LYS A 27 -9.26 -37.17 0.23
CA LYS A 27 -8.39 -36.07 -0.21
C LYS A 27 -8.07 -36.13 -1.70
N SER A 28 -7.72 -34.96 -2.25
CA SER A 28 -7.23 -34.83 -3.63
C SER A 28 -6.00 -35.72 -3.86
N PRO A 29 -5.78 -36.22 -5.09
CA PRO A 29 -4.65 -37.09 -5.38
C PRO A 29 -3.32 -36.33 -5.24
N PHE A 30 -2.27 -37.09 -4.95
CA PHE A 30 -0.91 -36.57 -4.90
C PHE A 30 -0.47 -36.08 -6.30
N PRO A 31 0.06 -34.85 -6.44
CA PRO A 31 0.55 -34.36 -7.74
C PRO A 31 1.75 -35.18 -8.21
N SER A 32 1.71 -35.70 -9.44
CA SER A 32 2.80 -36.49 -10.03
C SER A 32 3.90 -35.64 -10.67
N TYR A 33 3.67 -34.34 -10.82
CA TYR A 33 4.62 -33.39 -11.37
C TYR A 33 4.45 -32.01 -10.71
N CYS A 34 5.54 -31.27 -10.63
CA CYS A 34 5.57 -29.84 -10.39
C CYS A 34 5.76 -29.15 -11.75
N GLU A 35 4.68 -28.61 -12.31
CA GLU A 35 4.70 -27.85 -13.56
C GLU A 35 5.14 -26.41 -13.28
N VAL A 36 6.26 -25.98 -13.86
CA VAL A 36 6.78 -24.61 -13.77
C VAL A 36 6.77 -23.97 -15.15
N TYR A 37 6.09 -22.84 -15.27
CA TYR A 37 6.07 -22.04 -16.48
C TYR A 37 7.08 -20.89 -16.40
N ILE A 38 7.84 -20.66 -17.47
CA ILE A 38 8.85 -19.60 -17.57
C ILE A 38 8.41 -18.64 -18.68
N PRO A 39 7.68 -17.55 -18.34
CA PRO A 39 7.09 -16.69 -19.35
C PRO A 39 8.09 -16.06 -20.32
N MET A 40 9.28 -15.70 -19.83
CA MET A 40 10.34 -15.09 -20.62
C MET A 40 10.88 -16.00 -21.74
N LEU A 41 10.77 -17.32 -21.55
CA LEU A 41 11.22 -18.34 -22.51
C LEU A 41 10.06 -19.00 -23.24
N ASP A 42 8.82 -18.68 -22.86
CA ASP A 42 7.59 -19.40 -23.23
C ASP A 42 7.66 -20.93 -22.98
N LEU A 43 8.42 -21.34 -21.97
CA LEU A 43 8.76 -22.74 -21.69
C LEU A 43 7.97 -23.28 -20.50
N ILE A 44 7.49 -24.53 -20.59
CA ILE A 44 6.90 -25.26 -19.46
C ILE A 44 7.80 -26.44 -19.14
N LEU A 45 8.24 -26.52 -17.88
CA LEU A 45 9.01 -27.64 -17.36
C LEU A 45 8.14 -28.46 -16.41
N ASN A 46 8.20 -29.78 -16.55
CA ASN A 46 7.50 -30.71 -15.70
C ASN A 46 8.52 -31.48 -14.87
N LEU A 47 8.69 -31.09 -13.61
CA LEU A 47 9.56 -31.80 -12.69
C LEU A 47 8.80 -32.98 -12.09
N PRO A 48 9.27 -34.23 -12.23
CA PRO A 48 8.57 -35.38 -11.71
C PRO A 48 8.55 -35.36 -10.17
N LEU A 49 7.39 -35.64 -9.58
CA LEU A 49 7.22 -35.81 -8.14
C LEU A 49 6.86 -37.26 -7.86
N GLU A 50 7.79 -38.00 -7.26
CA GLU A 50 7.56 -39.38 -6.85
C GLU A 50 7.08 -39.44 -5.39
N LYS A 51 6.15 -40.37 -5.11
CA LYS A 51 5.63 -40.57 -3.76
C LYS A 51 6.55 -41.49 -2.96
N THR A 52 7.73 -40.99 -2.62
CA THR A 52 8.75 -41.65 -1.80
C THR A 52 8.77 -41.12 -0.37
N GLU A 53 9.57 -41.72 0.51
CA GLU A 53 9.87 -41.12 1.82
C GLU A 53 10.53 -39.74 1.61
N GLY A 54 10.02 -38.71 2.27
CA GLY A 54 10.51 -37.33 2.12
C GLY A 54 9.90 -36.52 0.97
N CYS A 55 8.98 -37.08 0.18
CA CYS A 55 8.39 -36.35 -0.97
C CYS A 55 7.66 -35.04 -0.61
N TYR A 56 7.21 -34.88 0.64
CA TYR A 56 6.59 -33.65 1.14
C TYR A 56 7.60 -32.58 1.58
N ASP A 57 8.89 -32.91 1.58
CA ASP A 57 9.97 -32.06 2.06
C ASP A 57 10.73 -31.39 0.89
N ILE A 58 10.24 -31.53 -0.35
CA ILE A 58 10.75 -30.81 -1.52
C ILE A 58 10.29 -29.36 -1.41
N THR A 59 11.24 -28.42 -1.33
CA THR A 59 10.97 -26.98 -1.25
C THR A 59 10.86 -26.34 -2.62
N LEU A 60 10.27 -25.14 -2.67
CA LEU A 60 10.24 -24.32 -3.87
C LEU A 60 11.61 -23.74 -4.21
N ALA A 61 12.53 -23.65 -3.24
CA ALA A 61 13.93 -23.35 -3.52
C ALA A 61 14.59 -24.49 -4.32
N ASP A 62 14.38 -25.75 -3.93
CA ASP A 62 14.90 -26.91 -4.66
C ASP A 62 14.31 -26.97 -6.08
N VAL A 63 13.02 -26.64 -6.23
CA VAL A 63 12.35 -26.52 -7.54
C VAL A 63 12.97 -25.41 -8.38
N LYS A 64 13.25 -24.24 -7.80
CA LYS A 64 13.90 -23.12 -8.50
C LYS A 64 15.27 -23.54 -9.03
N GLU A 65 16.10 -24.14 -8.16
CA GLU A 65 17.44 -24.62 -8.52
C GLU A 65 17.37 -25.66 -9.65
N ALA A 66 16.48 -26.65 -9.54
CA ALA A 66 16.29 -27.66 -10.59
C ALA A 66 15.83 -27.05 -11.92
N VAL A 67 14.94 -26.06 -11.89
CA VAL A 67 14.49 -25.35 -13.10
C VAL A 67 15.65 -24.61 -13.75
N VAL A 68 16.41 -23.82 -12.96
CA VAL A 68 17.55 -23.05 -13.48
C VAL A 68 18.58 -23.98 -14.13
N ALA A 69 18.96 -25.07 -13.44
CA ALA A 69 19.90 -26.06 -13.95
C ALA A 69 19.43 -26.68 -15.28
N VAL A 70 18.16 -27.10 -15.37
CA VAL A 70 17.60 -27.69 -16.60
C VAL A 70 17.58 -26.69 -17.77
N VAL A 71 17.32 -25.41 -17.49
CA VAL A 71 17.30 -24.38 -18.55
C VAL A 71 18.71 -24.06 -19.05
N GLU A 72 19.69 -24.02 -18.15
CA GLU A 72 21.10 -23.85 -18.49
C GLU A 72 21.60 -25.03 -19.36
N GLU A 73 21.37 -26.27 -18.93
CA GLU A 73 21.71 -27.47 -19.71
C GLU A 73 21.01 -27.53 -21.07
N GLY A 74 19.79 -26.97 -21.16
CA GLY A 74 19.00 -26.91 -22.38
C GLY A 74 19.51 -25.94 -23.46
N GLY A 75 20.65 -25.26 -23.24
CA GLY A 75 21.24 -24.31 -24.19
C GLY A 75 20.50 -22.96 -24.26
N HIS A 76 19.68 -22.67 -23.26
CA HIS A 76 19.04 -21.36 -23.08
C HIS A 76 19.84 -20.42 -22.19
N GLU A 77 21.10 -20.77 -21.89
CA GLU A 77 22.03 -20.05 -21.01
C GLU A 77 21.89 -18.53 -21.19
N GLY A 78 22.04 -18.00 -22.40
CA GLY A 78 22.10 -16.55 -22.64
C GLY A 78 20.86 -15.69 -22.31
N LYS A 79 19.71 -16.27 -21.95
CA LYS A 79 18.50 -15.49 -21.57
C LYS A 79 18.22 -15.45 -20.06
N LEU A 80 18.67 -16.43 -19.29
CA LEU A 80 18.59 -16.42 -17.83
C LEU A 80 19.95 -16.15 -17.17
N SER A 81 21.07 -16.49 -17.81
CA SER A 81 22.42 -16.37 -17.23
C SER A 81 22.91 -14.94 -16.99
N GLY A 82 22.21 -13.93 -17.54
CA GLY A 82 22.49 -12.52 -17.28
C GLY A 82 21.77 -11.95 -16.06
N LEU A 83 20.93 -12.75 -15.38
CA LEU A 83 20.19 -12.36 -14.19
C LEU A 83 20.80 -13.07 -12.98
N ASP A 84 20.97 -12.32 -11.89
CA ASP A 84 21.41 -12.92 -10.62
C ASP A 84 20.27 -13.78 -10.04
N ASP A 85 20.62 -14.77 -9.20
CA ASP A 85 19.60 -15.63 -8.57
C ASP A 85 18.57 -14.81 -7.76
N ASP A 86 19.02 -13.70 -7.16
CA ASP A 86 18.17 -12.76 -6.41
C ASP A 86 17.21 -11.94 -7.29
N GLU A 87 17.42 -11.91 -8.60
CA GLU A 87 16.53 -11.25 -9.56
C GLU A 87 15.42 -12.19 -10.08
N LEU A 88 15.50 -13.48 -9.76
CA LEU A 88 14.53 -14.50 -10.15
C LEU A 88 13.70 -14.97 -8.95
N GLY A 89 12.38 -14.94 -9.11
CA GLY A 89 11.44 -15.39 -8.08
C GLY A 89 10.41 -16.36 -8.62
N LEU A 90 9.99 -17.29 -7.77
CA LEU A 90 8.82 -18.13 -8.03
C LEU A 90 7.55 -17.41 -7.57
N CYS A 91 6.48 -17.53 -8.35
CA CYS A 91 5.16 -17.04 -7.97
C CYS A 91 4.05 -18.00 -8.36
N TRP A 92 3.01 -18.09 -7.52
CA TRP A 92 1.78 -18.78 -7.84
C TRP A 92 0.85 -17.81 -8.58
N ALA A 93 0.68 -18.03 -9.87
CA ALA A 93 -0.12 -17.19 -10.74
C ALA A 93 -1.50 -17.78 -11.03
N THR A 94 -2.49 -16.91 -11.06
CA THR A 94 -3.81 -17.10 -11.67
C THR A 94 -3.92 -16.19 -12.89
N LYS A 95 -5.02 -16.26 -13.64
CA LYS A 95 -5.27 -15.35 -14.77
C LYS A 95 -5.17 -13.86 -14.39
N GLU A 96 -5.60 -13.50 -13.17
CA GLU A 96 -5.77 -12.11 -12.75
C GLU A 96 -4.71 -11.64 -11.73
N ARG A 97 -3.91 -12.55 -11.17
CA ARG A 97 -3.09 -12.29 -9.98
C ARG A 97 -1.84 -13.17 -9.92
N ALA A 98 -0.72 -12.57 -9.53
CA ALA A 98 0.50 -13.28 -9.14
C ALA A 98 0.73 -13.18 -7.63
N GLU A 99 1.08 -14.29 -6.98
CA GLU A 99 1.43 -14.36 -5.56
C GLU A 99 2.87 -14.87 -5.42
N TRP A 100 3.81 -13.99 -5.06
CA TRP A 100 5.21 -14.36 -4.93
C TRP A 100 5.45 -15.30 -3.76
N VAL A 101 6.33 -16.27 -3.97
CA VAL A 101 6.84 -17.19 -2.95
C VAL A 101 7.91 -16.46 -2.16
N HIS A 102 7.47 -15.71 -1.14
CA HIS A 102 8.36 -14.90 -0.30
C HIS A 102 8.53 -15.49 1.11
N TRP A 103 7.43 -15.99 1.69
CA TRP A 103 7.43 -16.53 3.04
C TRP A 103 7.89 -17.99 3.07
N THR A 104 9.17 -18.21 3.34
CA THR A 104 9.76 -19.55 3.31
C THR A 104 9.71 -20.27 4.66
N TYR A 105 9.66 -19.55 5.78
CA TYR A 105 9.63 -20.14 7.13
C TYR A 105 8.30 -19.91 7.85
N SER A 106 7.94 -20.81 8.77
CA SER A 106 6.74 -20.68 9.60
C SER A 106 6.86 -19.49 10.56
N SER A 107 5.75 -18.78 10.78
CA SER A 107 5.70 -17.71 11.78
C SER A 107 5.74 -18.22 13.22
N ALA A 108 5.43 -19.52 13.44
CA ALA A 108 5.40 -20.15 14.75
C ALA A 108 6.72 -20.85 15.11
N ASN A 109 7.44 -21.35 14.10
CA ASN A 109 8.73 -22.00 14.27
C ASN A 109 9.69 -21.52 13.16
N PRO A 110 10.62 -20.59 13.47
CA PRO A 110 11.54 -20.02 12.49
C PRO A 110 12.45 -21.05 11.79
N ASN A 111 12.65 -22.23 12.38
CA ASN A 111 13.49 -23.29 11.79
C ASN A 111 12.70 -24.21 10.85
N GLN A 112 11.39 -24.02 10.72
CA GLN A 112 10.53 -24.87 9.92
C GLN A 112 10.18 -24.18 8.61
N ARG A 113 10.59 -24.79 7.49
CA ARG A 113 10.19 -24.36 6.14
C ARG A 113 8.70 -24.62 5.89
N ILE A 114 8.09 -23.79 5.04
CA ILE A 114 6.67 -23.87 4.68
C ILE A 114 6.42 -23.74 3.16
N ASP A 115 7.45 -23.38 2.40
CA ASP A 115 7.45 -23.21 0.95
C ASP A 115 7.65 -24.56 0.24
N TRP A 116 6.77 -25.52 0.53
CA TRP A 116 6.82 -26.84 -0.08
C TRP A 116 6.28 -26.82 -1.52
N ALA A 117 6.92 -27.57 -2.43
CA ALA A 117 6.42 -27.78 -3.79
C ALA A 117 5.03 -28.44 -3.75
N ILE A 118 4.84 -29.37 -2.82
CA ILE A 118 3.55 -29.99 -2.51
C ILE A 118 2.80 -29.12 -1.52
N CYS A 119 1.98 -28.23 -2.06
CA CYS A 119 1.20 -27.25 -1.32
C CYS A 119 -0.26 -27.20 -1.81
N PRO A 120 -1.18 -26.52 -1.11
CA PRO A 120 -2.59 -26.47 -1.49
C PRO A 120 -2.81 -26.01 -2.94
N GLN A 121 -2.01 -25.05 -3.43
CA GLN A 121 -2.07 -24.55 -4.79
C GLN A 121 -1.81 -25.66 -5.83
N SER A 122 -0.78 -26.47 -5.60
CA SER A 122 -0.40 -27.60 -6.46
C SER A 122 -1.40 -28.76 -6.39
N ILE A 123 -1.89 -29.08 -5.18
CA ILE A 123 -2.81 -30.20 -4.92
C ILE A 123 -4.17 -29.91 -5.56
N GLU A 124 -4.69 -28.70 -5.37
CA GLU A 124 -6.00 -28.29 -5.89
C GLU A 124 -5.92 -27.77 -7.32
N GLN A 125 -4.71 -27.67 -7.90
CA GLN A 125 -4.45 -27.19 -9.26
C GLN A 125 -5.11 -25.83 -9.57
N THR A 126 -5.14 -24.95 -8.56
CA THR A 126 -5.82 -23.65 -8.64
C THR A 126 -4.95 -22.55 -9.25
N HIS A 127 -3.64 -22.73 -9.19
CA HIS A 127 -2.63 -21.78 -9.64
C HIS A 127 -1.62 -22.49 -10.53
N ARG A 128 -0.97 -21.72 -11.42
CA ARG A 128 0.22 -22.14 -12.17
C ARG A 128 1.44 -21.62 -11.42
N LEU A 129 2.48 -22.44 -11.26
CA LEU A 129 3.76 -21.97 -10.73
C LEU A 129 4.54 -21.32 -11.88
N GLU A 130 5.02 -20.10 -11.67
CA GLU A 130 5.78 -19.36 -12.66
C GLU A 130 7.14 -18.93 -12.10
N LEU A 131 8.20 -19.05 -12.90
CA LEU A 131 9.50 -18.44 -12.65
C LEU A 131 9.58 -17.12 -13.42
N ARG A 132 9.70 -16.01 -12.71
CA ARG A 132 9.69 -14.65 -13.28
C ARG A 132 10.81 -13.80 -12.70
N THR A 133 11.18 -12.77 -13.44
CA THR A 133 12.01 -11.67 -12.95
C THR A 133 11.27 -10.90 -11.86
N ILE A 134 11.95 -10.67 -10.74
CA ILE A 134 11.41 -9.89 -9.63
C ILE A 134 11.33 -8.43 -10.07
N GLU A 135 10.11 -7.94 -10.22
CA GLU A 135 9.85 -6.54 -10.55
C GLU A 135 9.42 -5.76 -9.31
N HIS A 136 10.28 -4.83 -8.91
CA HIS A 136 9.91 -3.78 -7.97
C HIS A 136 9.12 -2.68 -8.68
N SER A 137 8.27 -2.01 -7.91
CA SER A 137 7.65 -0.76 -8.34
C SER A 137 8.73 0.21 -8.83
N PRO A 138 8.74 0.61 -10.12
CA PRO A 138 9.85 1.33 -10.70
C PRO A 138 10.00 2.70 -10.04
N TYR A 139 11.22 3.17 -9.81
CA TYR A 139 11.48 4.55 -9.38
C TYR A 139 11.54 5.50 -10.58
N ASP A 140 11.91 4.98 -11.75
CA ASP A 140 12.02 5.74 -12.98
C ASP A 140 10.84 5.44 -13.92
N ILE A 141 10.28 6.47 -14.54
CA ILE A 141 9.18 6.35 -15.49
C ILE A 141 9.70 6.71 -16.88
N LEU A 142 9.55 5.80 -17.83
CA LEU A 142 9.82 6.08 -19.23
C LEU A 142 8.61 6.81 -19.85
N LEU A 143 8.84 8.01 -20.37
CA LEU A 143 7.85 8.82 -21.08
C LEU A 143 7.81 8.43 -22.57
N GLU A 144 6.74 8.83 -23.28
CA GLU A 144 6.50 8.47 -24.70
C GLU A 144 7.63 8.88 -25.65
N GLU A 145 8.41 9.92 -25.31
CA GLU A 145 9.53 10.43 -26.11
C GLU A 145 10.89 9.81 -25.74
N GLY A 146 10.91 8.75 -24.92
CA GLY A 146 12.14 8.12 -24.41
C GLY A 146 12.82 8.88 -23.27
N ALA A 147 12.27 10.02 -22.84
CA ALA A 147 12.72 10.73 -21.65
C ALA A 147 12.43 9.91 -20.38
N MET A 148 13.39 9.85 -19.46
CA MET A 148 13.25 9.18 -18.18
C MET A 148 12.93 10.21 -17.08
N LEU A 149 11.90 9.94 -16.29
CA LEU A 149 11.52 10.74 -15.14
C LEU A 149 11.84 9.98 -13.85
N ARG A 150 12.88 10.41 -13.14
CA ARG A 150 13.32 9.83 -11.87
C ARG A 150 12.48 10.32 -10.70
N GLU A 151 12.20 9.44 -9.74
CA GLU A 151 11.51 9.81 -8.51
C GLU A 151 12.30 10.85 -7.71
N PRO A 152 11.73 12.03 -7.44
CA PRO A 152 12.38 13.03 -6.59
C PRO A 152 12.42 12.55 -5.12
N PRO A 153 13.42 12.98 -4.34
CA PRO A 153 13.51 12.62 -2.93
C PRO A 153 12.33 13.17 -2.11
N SER A 154 12.08 12.54 -0.96
CA SER A 154 11.03 13.03 -0.05
C SER A 154 11.45 14.37 0.56
N VAL A 155 10.53 15.32 0.65
CA VAL A 155 10.74 16.63 1.28
C VAL A 155 9.92 16.76 2.57
N GLU A 156 10.55 17.24 3.63
CA GLU A 156 9.92 17.48 4.93
C GLU A 156 10.36 18.82 5.51
N GLY A 157 9.54 19.45 6.36
CA GLY A 157 9.90 20.71 7.01
C GLY A 157 8.74 21.50 7.59
N LEU A 158 9.06 22.65 8.18
CA LEU A 158 8.08 23.54 8.82
C LEU A 158 7.54 24.57 7.82
N LEU A 159 6.21 24.67 7.75
CA LEU A 159 5.51 25.69 7.00
C LEU A 159 4.45 26.35 7.87
N VAL A 160 4.24 27.65 7.68
CA VAL A 160 3.19 28.41 8.36
C VAL A 160 2.01 28.60 7.42
N CYS A 161 0.88 27.96 7.72
CA CYS A 161 -0.31 28.05 6.86
C CYS A 161 -0.93 29.45 6.96
N THR A 162 -0.91 30.23 5.88
CA THR A 162 -1.42 31.61 5.82
C THR A 162 -2.79 31.71 5.16
N SER A 163 -3.18 30.71 4.37
CA SER A 163 -4.57 30.47 3.99
C SER A 163 -5.17 29.35 4.82
N ASN A 164 -6.49 29.17 4.78
CA ASN A 164 -7.07 27.88 5.14
C ASN A 164 -6.98 26.93 3.92
N PHE A 165 -7.30 25.65 4.14
CA PHE A 165 -7.37 24.65 3.06
C PHE A 165 -8.57 24.84 2.11
N PHE A 166 -9.34 25.92 2.26
CA PHE A 166 -10.45 26.31 1.38
C PHE A 166 -10.10 27.55 0.53
N GLY A 167 -8.82 27.97 0.49
CA GLY A 167 -8.34 29.10 -0.30
C GLY A 167 -8.70 30.49 0.26
N LEU A 168 -9.24 30.59 1.47
CA LEU A 168 -9.51 31.85 2.14
C LEU A 168 -8.33 32.25 3.03
N LYS A 169 -8.03 33.55 3.16
CA LYS A 169 -7.04 34.05 4.14
C LYS A 169 -7.38 33.52 5.54
N ALA A 170 -6.38 32.98 6.25
CA ALA A 170 -6.60 32.42 7.58
C ALA A 170 -7.04 33.53 8.56
N LYS A 171 -8.27 33.43 9.09
CA LYS A 171 -8.83 34.40 10.07
C LYS A 171 -8.30 34.21 11.49
N ILE A 172 -7.63 33.09 11.78
CA ILE A 172 -7.15 32.69 13.11
C ILE A 172 -5.63 32.50 13.01
N SER A 173 -4.92 32.89 14.07
CA SER A 173 -3.50 32.62 14.38
C SER A 173 -2.80 31.70 13.38
N LYS A 174 -1.82 32.24 12.66
CA LYS A 174 -0.87 31.50 11.82
C LYS A 174 -0.33 30.30 12.60
N ARG A 175 -0.62 29.08 12.13
CA ARG A 175 -0.18 27.83 12.78
C ARG A 175 0.99 27.24 11.99
N ALA A 176 2.13 27.11 12.65
CA ALA A 176 3.23 26.29 12.16
C ALA A 176 2.80 24.82 12.15
N LEU A 177 2.95 24.17 11.01
CA LEU A 177 2.73 22.75 10.82
C LEU A 177 3.99 22.14 10.23
N TYR A 178 4.25 20.90 10.59
CA TYR A 178 5.29 20.10 9.95
C TYR A 178 4.68 19.35 8.78
N PHE A 179 5.28 19.49 7.61
CA PHE A 179 4.87 18.82 6.39
C PHE A 179 5.88 17.75 6.04
N ALA A 180 5.40 16.61 5.53
CA ALA A 180 6.26 15.53 5.07
C ALA A 180 5.65 14.80 3.88
N SER A 181 6.43 14.60 2.82
CA SER A 181 5.99 13.85 1.65
C SER A 181 6.16 12.34 1.85
N PHE A 182 5.10 11.61 1.51
CA PHE A 182 5.04 10.16 1.46
C PHE A 182 4.36 9.77 0.16
N ASP A 183 5.12 9.21 -0.77
CA ASP A 183 4.68 8.99 -2.14
C ASP A 183 4.04 10.27 -2.73
N GLN A 184 2.85 10.17 -3.32
CA GLN A 184 2.08 11.31 -3.86
C GLN A 184 1.43 12.21 -2.80
N TYR A 185 1.61 11.95 -1.52
CA TYR A 185 0.86 12.64 -0.46
C TYR A 185 1.76 13.53 0.37
N LEU A 186 1.36 14.80 0.52
CA LEU A 186 1.99 15.73 1.44
C LEU A 186 1.20 15.77 2.75
N PHE A 187 1.68 15.05 3.76
CA PHE A 187 1.06 14.97 5.07
C PHE A 187 1.39 16.21 5.91
N TYR A 188 0.47 16.58 6.81
CA TYR A 188 0.70 17.66 7.75
C TYR A 188 0.37 17.28 9.21
N ILE A 189 1.24 17.68 10.12
CA ILE A 189 1.28 17.27 11.52
C ILE A 189 1.48 18.52 12.40
N PRO A 190 1.00 18.55 13.66
CA PRO A 190 1.39 19.59 14.61
C PRO A 190 2.91 19.67 14.75
N SER A 191 3.49 20.87 14.66
CA SER A 191 4.95 21.06 14.77
C SER A 191 5.52 20.47 16.07
N LEU A 192 4.81 20.59 17.19
CA LEU A 192 5.21 20.05 18.50
C LEU A 192 5.31 18.51 18.55
N LYS A 193 4.76 17.81 17.56
CA LYS A 193 4.80 16.35 17.44
C LYS A 193 5.76 15.86 16.37
N ALA A 194 6.35 16.77 15.60
CA ALA A 194 7.35 16.43 14.62
C ALA A 194 8.61 15.95 15.32
N ALA A 195 9.24 14.93 14.73
CA ALA A 195 10.58 14.49 15.09
C ALA A 195 11.47 14.76 13.89
N GLU A 196 12.66 15.30 14.15
CA GLU A 196 13.62 15.59 13.09
C GLU A 196 14.16 14.30 12.46
N PRO A 197 14.44 14.30 11.15
CA PRO A 197 15.09 13.18 10.49
C PRO A 197 16.53 13.02 10.96
N ASP A 198 17.01 11.78 10.96
CA ASP A 198 18.41 11.48 11.19
C ASP A 198 19.28 12.19 10.13
N VAL A 199 20.42 12.72 10.57
CA VAL A 199 21.36 13.43 9.70
C VAL A 199 21.92 12.55 8.59
N ALA A 200 22.11 11.25 8.84
CA ALA A 200 22.62 10.31 7.85
C ALA A 200 21.58 10.00 6.75
N CYS A 201 20.30 10.26 7.00
CA CYS A 201 19.21 10.11 6.02
C CYS A 201 18.93 11.40 5.24
N ARG A 202 19.61 12.51 5.55
CA ARG A 202 19.46 13.78 4.84
C ARG A 202 20.27 13.73 3.55
N LEU A 203 19.64 14.13 2.45
CA LEU A 203 20.31 14.25 1.18
C LEU A 203 20.90 15.66 1.05
N ASP A 204 22.22 15.70 0.95
CA ASP A 204 22.96 16.93 0.67
C ASP A 204 22.92 17.20 -0.84
N GLU A 205 21.96 18.00 -1.29
CA GLU A 205 22.04 18.52 -2.65
C GLU A 205 22.97 19.75 -2.70
N GLU A 206 23.82 19.81 -3.74
CA GLU A 206 24.75 20.93 -4.01
C GLU A 206 24.03 22.30 -4.08
N TRP A 207 22.72 22.29 -4.30
CA TRP A 207 21.82 23.45 -4.36
C TRP A 207 21.31 23.92 -2.99
N VAL A 208 21.57 23.17 -1.91
CA VAL A 208 21.23 23.58 -0.54
C VAL A 208 22.45 24.26 0.07
N PRO A 209 22.43 25.59 0.27
CA PRO A 209 23.51 26.32 0.93
C PRO A 209 23.92 25.64 2.24
N GLU A 210 25.22 25.56 2.49
CA GLU A 210 25.81 24.84 3.64
C GLU A 210 25.27 25.35 5.00
N ASN A 211 24.89 26.63 5.06
CA ASN A 211 24.24 27.27 6.21
C ASN A 211 22.75 26.92 6.39
N LEU A 212 22.11 26.27 5.43
CA LEU A 212 20.75 25.71 5.55
C LEU A 212 20.78 24.21 5.88
N ARG A 213 21.89 23.50 5.65
CA ARG A 213 22.06 22.07 6.00
C ARG A 213 21.94 21.81 7.51
N THR A 214 22.27 22.82 8.31
CA THR A 214 22.21 22.82 9.77
C THR A 214 20.86 23.29 10.34
N ILE A 215 19.91 23.73 9.51
CA ILE A 215 18.68 24.38 9.97
C ILE A 215 17.43 23.54 9.62
N SER A 216 16.68 23.17 10.67
CA SER A 216 15.49 22.30 10.73
C SER A 216 14.22 22.81 9.99
N HIS A 217 14.33 23.69 8.99
CA HIS A 217 13.13 24.27 8.34
C HIS A 217 12.70 23.54 7.07
N VAL A 218 13.62 22.91 6.32
CA VAL A 218 13.32 22.02 5.17
C VAL A 218 14.46 21.03 4.95
N CYS A 219 14.14 19.76 4.72
CA CYS A 219 15.10 18.69 4.49
C CYS A 219 14.60 17.76 3.37
N LEU A 220 15.55 17.27 2.58
CA LEU A 220 15.35 16.17 1.64
C LEU A 220 15.82 14.89 2.32
N ILE A 221 15.00 13.85 2.26
CA ILE A 221 15.20 12.65 3.07
C ILE A 221 15.08 11.42 2.18
N SER A 222 16.04 10.51 2.34
CA SER A 222 15.93 9.13 1.91
C SER A 222 16.32 8.23 3.09
N PRO A 223 15.42 7.33 3.54
CA PRO A 223 15.80 6.32 4.54
C PRO A 223 17.00 5.50 4.08
N TYR A 224 17.13 5.26 2.77
CA TYR A 224 18.15 4.43 2.13
C TYR A 224 19.30 5.29 1.55
N ALA A 225 19.65 6.39 2.22
CA ALA A 225 20.79 7.21 1.80
C ALA A 225 22.11 6.43 1.95
N GLU A 226 23.12 6.73 1.13
CA GLU A 226 24.40 6.00 1.09
C GLU A 226 25.12 5.92 2.45
N HIS A 227 24.88 6.90 3.32
CA HIS A 227 25.50 6.98 4.65
C HIS A 227 24.66 6.36 5.77
N ALA A 228 23.44 5.87 5.48
CA ALA A 228 22.57 5.26 6.46
C ALA A 228 23.00 3.80 6.72
N THR A 229 23.23 3.45 7.99
CA THR A 229 23.38 2.03 8.37
C THR A 229 22.00 1.37 8.48
N LYS A 230 21.94 0.03 8.48
CA LYS A 230 20.67 -0.71 8.64
C LYS A 230 19.92 -0.33 9.91
N GLU A 231 20.64 -0.01 10.99
CA GLU A 231 20.04 0.46 12.24
C GLU A 231 19.43 1.86 12.08
N VAL A 232 20.12 2.76 11.39
CA VAL A 232 19.62 4.11 11.10
C VAL A 232 18.41 4.06 10.18
N GLU A 233 18.46 3.24 9.12
CA GLU A 233 17.32 2.96 8.22
C GLU A 233 16.09 2.56 9.02
N LEU A 234 16.23 1.60 9.95
CA LEU A 234 15.14 1.11 10.78
C LEU A 234 14.58 2.21 11.70
N GLN A 235 15.44 3.00 12.35
CA GLN A 235 15.03 4.11 13.21
C GLN A 235 14.31 5.20 12.42
N GLU A 236 14.80 5.52 11.23
CA GLU A 236 14.19 6.51 10.34
C GLU A 236 12.84 6.02 9.81
N MET A 237 12.73 4.74 9.44
CA MET A 237 11.44 4.13 9.09
C MET A 237 10.45 4.23 10.26
N GLN A 238 10.87 3.95 11.50
CA GLN A 238 10.03 4.10 12.70
C GLN A 238 9.60 5.56 12.92
N ARG A 239 10.52 6.52 12.74
CA ARG A 239 10.22 7.97 12.82
C ARG A 239 9.16 8.35 11.78
N ARG A 240 9.34 7.92 10.53
CA ARG A 240 8.38 8.14 9.43
C ARG A 240 7.00 7.54 9.72
N MET A 241 6.94 6.36 10.34
CA MET A 241 5.66 5.77 10.78
C MET A 241 4.97 6.58 11.90
N LYS A 242 5.75 7.19 12.79
CA LYS A 242 5.23 8.11 13.80
C LYS A 242 4.63 9.36 13.16
N LEU A 243 5.23 9.89 12.10
CA LEU A 243 4.67 11.01 11.34
C LEU A 243 3.29 10.67 10.78
N LEU A 244 3.14 9.53 10.10
CA LEU A 244 1.83 9.07 9.60
C LEU A 244 0.81 8.89 10.72
N THR A 245 1.25 8.39 11.88
CA THR A 245 0.40 8.19 13.06
C THR A 245 -0.07 9.51 13.66
N GLU A 246 0.69 10.60 13.51
CA GLU A 246 0.35 11.92 14.04
C GLU A 246 -0.27 12.88 13.01
N ALA A 247 -0.38 12.43 11.76
CA ALA A 247 -0.96 13.20 10.67
C ALA A 247 -2.40 13.62 10.97
N LYS A 248 -2.67 14.92 10.79
CA LYS A 248 -4.01 15.51 10.85
C LYS A 248 -4.75 15.39 9.51
N GLY A 249 -4.01 15.26 8.43
CA GLY A 249 -4.54 15.14 7.09
C GLY A 249 -3.40 15.14 6.08
N LEU A 250 -3.77 15.21 4.81
CA LEU A 250 -2.85 15.19 3.69
C LEU A 250 -3.37 16.08 2.55
N ILE A 251 -2.47 16.44 1.65
CA ILE A 251 -2.75 17.00 0.33
C ILE A 251 -2.31 15.97 -0.70
N ASP A 252 -3.16 15.60 -1.64
CA ASP A 252 -2.77 14.75 -2.77
C ASP A 252 -2.08 15.62 -3.83
N LEU A 253 -0.79 15.40 -4.05
CA LEU A 253 0.01 16.16 -5.01
C LEU A 253 -0.46 15.92 -6.45
N THR A 254 -1.18 14.83 -6.72
CA THR A 254 -1.80 14.61 -8.04
C THR A 254 -3.01 15.48 -8.30
N GLU A 255 -3.54 16.16 -7.28
CA GLU A 255 -4.60 17.18 -7.40
C GLU A 255 -4.04 18.62 -7.44
N VAL A 256 -2.71 18.78 -7.37
CA VAL A 256 -2.03 20.07 -7.48
C VAL A 256 -1.70 20.32 -8.94
N SER A 257 -2.14 21.45 -9.48
CA SER A 257 -1.87 21.87 -10.85
C SER A 257 -0.41 22.27 -11.01
N TYR A 258 0.05 23.20 -10.17
CA TYR A 258 1.45 23.63 -10.09
C TYR A 258 1.75 24.28 -8.75
N VAL A 259 3.03 24.42 -8.47
CA VAL A 259 3.56 25.07 -7.27
C VAL A 259 4.31 26.31 -7.70
N ARG A 260 4.10 27.43 -7.00
CA ARG A 260 4.82 28.68 -7.30
C ARG A 260 5.20 29.45 -6.06
N ARG A 261 6.17 30.33 -6.24
CA ARG A 261 6.43 31.44 -5.33
C ARG A 261 5.39 32.54 -5.53
N ARG A 262 4.92 33.11 -4.43
CA ARG A 262 4.14 34.35 -4.41
C ARG A 262 4.94 35.43 -3.69
N PHE A 263 5.13 36.55 -4.38
CA PHE A 263 5.67 37.78 -3.79
C PHE A 263 4.53 38.54 -3.12
N ILE A 264 4.72 38.92 -1.86
CA ILE A 264 3.81 39.85 -1.19
C ILE A 264 4.30 41.24 -1.59
N ASP A 265 3.59 41.93 -2.48
CA ASP A 265 3.78 43.37 -2.64
C ASP A 265 3.33 44.04 -1.34
N LEU A 266 4.26 44.65 -0.63
CA LEU A 266 3.98 45.52 0.51
C LEU A 266 3.33 46.80 -0.03
N SER A 267 2.04 46.74 -0.40
CA SER A 267 1.25 47.95 -0.60
C SER A 267 1.01 48.61 0.76
N GLU A 268 1.35 49.89 0.87
CA GLU A 268 1.52 50.70 2.09
C GLU A 268 0.28 50.90 3.00
N ASP A 269 -0.85 50.21 2.78
CA ASP A 269 -2.14 50.61 3.36
C ASP A 269 -2.74 49.68 4.44
N GLU A 270 -2.07 48.60 4.86
CA GLU A 270 -2.55 47.80 6.00
C GLU A 270 -1.74 48.09 7.28
N GLN A 271 -1.96 49.28 7.87
CA GLN A 271 -1.67 49.51 9.30
C GLN A 271 -2.62 48.67 10.16
N VAL A 272 -2.37 47.37 10.22
CA VAL A 272 -2.95 46.51 11.25
C VAL A 272 -2.15 46.76 12.53
N THR A 273 -2.75 47.46 13.48
CA THR A 273 -2.30 47.55 14.87
C THR A 273 -2.07 46.13 15.42
N TYR A 274 -0.83 45.67 15.38
CA TYR A 274 -0.39 44.44 16.02
C TYR A 274 -0.31 44.70 17.52
N ASP A 275 -1.24 44.13 18.27
CA ASP A 275 -1.13 44.09 19.72
C ASP A 275 0.09 43.21 20.05
N SER A 276 1.10 43.86 20.63
CA SER A 276 2.47 43.37 20.71
C SER A 276 2.67 42.41 21.87
N GLN A 277 1.83 41.38 21.98
CA GLN A 277 1.98 40.34 23.02
C GLN A 277 1.51 38.98 22.50
N THR A 278 2.26 38.37 21.58
CA THR A 278 2.28 36.90 21.49
C THR A 278 3.60 36.41 20.96
N SER A 279 4.23 35.58 21.77
CA SER A 279 5.51 34.89 21.66
C SER A 279 5.57 33.91 20.47
N GLN A 280 5.55 34.42 19.24
CA GLN A 280 5.63 33.61 18.01
C GLN A 280 6.95 33.73 17.23
N ASP A 281 7.77 34.77 17.48
CA ASP A 281 9.11 34.91 16.87
C ASP A 281 10.06 33.75 17.20
N HIS A 282 9.84 33.09 18.34
CA HIS A 282 10.63 31.92 18.76
C HIS A 282 10.36 30.65 17.93
N MET A 283 9.19 30.49 17.29
CA MET A 283 8.81 29.22 16.65
C MET A 283 9.44 29.01 15.27
N LEU A 284 9.85 30.09 14.60
CA LEU A 284 10.68 30.04 13.40
C LEU A 284 12.14 30.41 13.69
N GLY A 285 12.49 30.80 14.93
CA GLY A 285 13.85 31.22 15.27
C GLY A 285 14.26 32.58 14.70
N ARG A 286 13.30 33.49 14.48
CA ARG A 286 13.62 34.86 14.04
C ARG A 286 14.11 35.67 15.24
N SER A 287 15.41 35.64 15.50
CA SER A 287 16.08 36.62 16.36
C SER A 287 16.87 37.59 15.48
N GLY A 288 16.41 38.83 15.38
CA GLY A 288 17.15 39.92 14.73
C GLY A 288 16.49 40.51 13.47
N THR A 289 16.36 41.84 13.50
CA THR A 289 16.13 42.79 12.39
C THR A 289 15.16 42.38 11.27
N ARG A 290 14.05 43.12 11.22
CA ARG A 290 12.82 43.03 10.42
C ARG A 290 12.99 43.20 8.89
N ASN A 291 14.08 42.70 8.30
CA ASN A 291 14.42 42.88 6.86
C ASN A 291 14.47 41.58 6.02
N SER A 292 14.00 40.44 6.53
CA SER A 292 13.83 39.25 5.66
C SER A 292 12.45 39.28 5.01
N SER A 293 12.41 39.57 3.69
CA SER A 293 11.21 39.47 2.86
C SER A 293 10.57 38.09 3.06
N SER A 294 9.38 38.05 3.67
CA SER A 294 8.64 36.80 3.86
C SER A 294 8.28 36.21 2.49
N CYS A 295 8.75 35.00 2.21
CA CYS A 295 8.39 34.29 0.98
C CYS A 295 7.15 33.44 1.24
N THR A 296 6.23 33.44 0.28
CA THR A 296 5.04 32.59 0.32
C THR A 296 5.14 31.53 -0.77
N LEU A 297 5.06 30.28 -0.37
CA LEU A 297 4.82 29.13 -1.24
C LEU A 297 3.30 29.02 -1.50
N GLU A 298 2.90 28.87 -2.75
CA GLU A 298 1.50 28.68 -3.14
C GLU A 298 1.32 27.37 -3.91
N LEU A 299 0.44 26.51 -3.40
CA LEU A 299 -0.07 25.32 -4.11
C LEU A 299 -1.36 25.70 -4.82
N VAL A 300 -1.35 25.65 -6.15
CA VAL A 300 -2.55 25.87 -6.98
C VAL A 300 -3.15 24.51 -7.29
N MET A 301 -4.33 24.23 -6.75
CA MET A 301 -5.05 22.98 -6.91
C MET A 301 -5.78 22.94 -8.27
N ASP A 302 -6.01 21.74 -8.82
CA ASP A 302 -6.74 21.53 -10.08
C ASP A 302 -8.21 22.02 -10.00
N ASN A 303 -8.75 22.12 -8.78
CA ASN A 303 -10.09 22.66 -8.54
C ASN A 303 -10.14 24.21 -8.45
N GLY A 304 -9.00 24.89 -8.66
CA GLY A 304 -8.85 26.34 -8.63
C GLY A 304 -8.58 26.94 -7.24
N LEU A 305 -8.47 26.12 -6.19
CA LEU A 305 -8.11 26.59 -4.85
C LEU A 305 -6.60 26.89 -4.76
N ASN A 306 -6.26 27.94 -4.03
CA ASN A 306 -4.87 28.31 -3.77
C ASN A 306 -4.57 28.18 -2.29
N ILE A 307 -3.63 27.30 -1.92
CA ILE A 307 -3.20 27.11 -0.54
C ILE A 307 -1.85 27.80 -0.35
N GLN A 308 -1.77 28.71 0.61
CA GLN A 308 -0.59 29.54 0.84
C GLN A 308 0.11 29.18 2.15
N PHE A 309 1.43 29.09 2.05
CA PHE A 309 2.34 28.77 3.14
C PHE A 309 3.45 29.80 3.21
N GLU A 310 3.62 30.43 4.36
CA GLU A 310 4.78 31.24 4.66
C GLU A 310 5.95 30.32 5.02
N THR A 311 7.09 30.56 4.36
CA THR A 311 8.34 29.82 4.55
C THR A 311 9.29 30.62 5.44
N PHE A 312 10.31 29.96 5.97
CA PHE A 312 11.29 30.62 6.85
C PHE A 312 12.09 31.71 6.13
N SER A 313 12.49 31.43 4.88
CA SER A 313 13.33 32.31 4.06
C SER A 313 12.97 32.18 2.58
N MET A 314 13.52 33.07 1.76
CA MET A 314 13.44 32.96 0.29
C MET A 314 14.10 31.66 -0.22
N SER A 315 15.26 31.30 0.29
CA SER A 315 15.96 30.06 -0.08
C SER A 315 15.17 28.79 0.25
N THR A 316 14.59 28.71 1.44
CA THR A 316 13.74 27.55 1.82
C THR A 316 12.47 27.47 0.96
N CYS A 317 11.95 28.62 0.53
CA CYS A 317 10.85 28.71 -0.43
C CYS A 317 11.23 28.10 -1.79
N ASP A 318 12.41 28.40 -2.31
CA ASP A 318 12.89 27.85 -3.59
C ASP A 318 13.03 26.33 -3.52
N VAL A 319 13.57 25.81 -2.41
CA VAL A 319 13.64 24.36 -2.16
C VAL A 319 12.24 23.75 -2.20
N TRP A 320 11.29 24.27 -1.40
CA TRP A 320 9.92 23.75 -1.40
C TRP A 320 9.24 23.82 -2.78
N VAL A 321 9.37 24.94 -3.50
CA VAL A 321 8.79 25.09 -4.85
C VAL A 321 9.40 24.08 -5.82
N ASN A 322 10.72 23.94 -5.82
CA ASN A 322 11.42 23.03 -6.74
C ASN A 322 10.99 21.57 -6.53
N TYR A 323 11.13 21.04 -5.31
CA TYR A 323 10.85 19.62 -5.06
C TYR A 323 9.38 19.28 -5.11
N LEU A 324 8.49 20.15 -4.60
CA LEU A 324 7.07 19.88 -4.75
C LEU A 324 6.64 19.92 -6.22
N SER A 325 7.23 20.81 -7.05
CA SER A 325 6.95 20.81 -8.50
C SER A 325 7.39 19.50 -9.15
N GLN A 326 8.60 19.02 -8.85
CA GLN A 326 9.09 17.75 -9.37
C GLN A 326 8.22 16.57 -8.90
N LEU A 327 7.86 16.52 -7.61
CA LEU A 327 6.97 15.50 -7.06
C LEU A 327 5.59 15.53 -7.74
N VAL A 328 5.00 16.71 -7.96
CA VAL A 328 3.72 16.85 -8.65
C VAL A 328 3.79 16.26 -10.07
N VAL A 329 4.82 16.61 -10.85
CA VAL A 329 5.01 16.08 -12.21
C VAL A 329 5.20 14.56 -12.18
N TYR A 330 6.10 14.08 -11.32
CA TYR A 330 6.40 12.66 -11.17
C TYR A 330 5.17 11.84 -10.80
N TRP A 331 4.45 12.24 -9.74
CA TRP A 331 3.31 11.48 -9.24
C TRP A 331 2.11 11.51 -10.19
N LYS A 332 1.93 12.58 -10.96
CA LYS A 332 0.94 12.61 -12.06
C LYS A 332 1.32 11.61 -13.16
N ALA A 333 2.57 11.60 -13.62
CA ALA A 333 3.04 10.62 -14.60
C ALA A 333 2.93 9.19 -14.08
N ARG A 334 3.27 8.94 -12.82
CA ARG A 334 3.18 7.60 -12.19
C ARG A 334 1.75 7.11 -12.11
N LYS A 335 0.83 7.98 -11.69
CA LYS A 335 -0.61 7.67 -11.61
C LYS A 335 -1.15 7.27 -12.98
N GLU A 336 -0.70 7.95 -14.03
CA GLU A 336 -1.08 7.64 -15.41
C GLU A 336 -0.48 6.33 -15.90
N ALA A 337 0.81 6.07 -15.66
CA ALA A 337 1.45 4.80 -15.97
C ALA A 337 0.75 3.61 -15.28
N LYS A 338 0.39 3.78 -14.00
CA LYS A 338 -0.39 2.78 -13.25
C LYS A 338 -1.78 2.57 -13.87
N ARG A 339 -2.46 3.64 -14.26
CA ARG A 339 -3.76 3.57 -14.96
C ARG A 339 -3.62 2.76 -16.27
N GLY A 340 -2.58 3.02 -17.05
CA GLY A 340 -2.25 2.29 -18.27
C GLY A 340 -2.06 0.79 -18.04
N ALA A 341 -1.31 0.41 -17.00
CA ALA A 341 -1.11 -0.99 -16.62
C ALA A 341 -2.44 -1.70 -16.29
N HIS A 342 -3.30 -1.08 -15.49
CA HIS A 342 -4.62 -1.65 -15.17
C HIS A 342 -5.54 -1.76 -16.39
N LEU A 343 -5.51 -0.79 -17.31
CA LEU A 343 -6.31 -0.84 -18.53
C LEU A 343 -5.85 -1.97 -19.45
N ASN A 344 -4.54 -2.13 -19.64
CA ASN A 344 -3.99 -3.19 -20.46
C ASN A 344 -4.33 -4.57 -19.88
N ASP A 345 -4.12 -4.76 -18.58
CA ASP A 345 -4.46 -6.01 -17.87
C ASP A 345 -5.95 -6.35 -17.98
N ARG A 346 -6.84 -5.37 -17.93
CA ARG A 346 -8.28 -5.62 -18.14
C ARG A 346 -8.61 -5.94 -19.58
N PHE A 347 -8.00 -5.24 -20.53
CA PHE A 347 -8.24 -5.46 -21.95
C PHE A 347 -7.83 -6.89 -22.35
N THR A 348 -6.64 -7.32 -21.93
CA THR A 348 -6.15 -8.69 -22.16
C THR A 348 -7.07 -9.72 -21.51
N ASN A 349 -7.47 -9.52 -20.25
CA ASN A 349 -8.39 -10.41 -19.55
C ASN A 349 -9.78 -10.49 -20.21
N SER A 350 -10.30 -9.37 -20.72
CA SER A 350 -11.60 -9.33 -21.41
C SER A 350 -11.56 -10.10 -22.73
N LEU A 351 -10.53 -9.87 -23.55
CA LEU A 351 -10.36 -10.54 -24.83
C LEU A 351 -10.28 -12.06 -24.67
N MET A 352 -9.61 -12.52 -23.62
CA MET A 352 -9.45 -13.95 -23.33
C MET A 352 -10.75 -14.58 -22.82
N ASN A 353 -11.49 -13.88 -21.96
CA ASN A 353 -12.81 -14.34 -21.52
C ASN A 353 -13.82 -14.47 -22.68
N GLU A 354 -13.73 -13.64 -23.71
CA GLU A 354 -14.57 -13.76 -24.91
C GLU A 354 -14.21 -14.96 -25.77
N LYS A 355 -12.91 -15.21 -25.99
CA LYS A 355 -12.43 -16.41 -26.69
C LYS A 355 -12.90 -17.70 -25.99
N GLU A 356 -12.79 -17.77 -24.67
CA GLU A 356 -13.23 -18.94 -23.88
C GLU A 356 -14.73 -19.22 -23.98
N LYS A 357 -15.56 -18.17 -24.13
CA LYS A 357 -17.01 -18.34 -24.33
C LYS A 357 -17.37 -18.79 -25.74
N GLY A 358 -16.54 -18.46 -26.74
CA GLY A 358 -16.75 -18.84 -28.15
C GLY A 358 -16.38 -20.30 -28.45
N MET A 359 -15.40 -20.87 -27.74
CA MET A 359 -15.02 -22.28 -27.85
C MET A 359 -15.86 -23.12 -26.88
N GLY A 360 -16.96 -23.68 -27.38
CA GLY A 360 -17.87 -24.51 -26.59
C GLY A 360 -17.16 -25.67 -25.87
N GLY A 361 -16.95 -25.52 -24.56
CA GLY A 361 -16.93 -26.57 -23.54
C GLY A 361 -15.96 -27.77 -23.67
N ALA A 362 -15.14 -27.88 -24.69
CA ALA A 362 -14.39 -29.11 -24.97
C ALA A 362 -12.97 -28.86 -25.51
N CYS A 363 -12.11 -28.19 -24.74
CA CYS A 363 -10.65 -28.31 -24.86
C CYS A 363 -10.00 -28.02 -23.51
N ARG A 364 -9.64 -29.07 -22.77
CA ARG A 364 -9.01 -29.00 -21.44
C ARG A 364 -7.53 -28.59 -21.46
N HIS A 365 -6.96 -28.17 -22.60
CA HIS A 365 -5.51 -28.08 -22.78
C HIS A 365 -4.98 -26.88 -23.57
N ASP A 366 -5.79 -25.85 -23.81
CA ASP A 366 -5.26 -24.59 -24.38
C ASP A 366 -5.53 -23.43 -23.42
N LYS A 367 -4.77 -23.42 -22.31
CA LYS A 367 -4.70 -22.30 -21.38
C LYS A 367 -3.92 -21.18 -22.09
N GLU A 368 -4.55 -20.45 -23.02
CA GLU A 368 -3.94 -19.22 -23.56
C GLU A 368 -3.45 -18.37 -22.40
N LYS A 369 -2.15 -18.04 -22.45
CA LYS A 369 -1.31 -17.75 -21.28
C LYS A 369 -1.46 -16.29 -20.85
N THR A 370 -2.62 -15.91 -20.31
CA THR A 370 -2.73 -14.62 -19.62
C THR A 370 -1.73 -14.56 -18.47
N LEU A 371 -0.83 -13.59 -18.53
CA LEU A 371 0.14 -13.31 -17.48
C LEU A 371 -0.40 -12.17 -16.64
N ALA A 372 -0.48 -12.39 -15.33
CA ALA A 372 -0.76 -11.31 -14.41
C ALA A 372 0.37 -10.26 -14.50
N ASP A 373 0.01 -8.99 -14.60
CA ASP A 373 0.99 -7.90 -14.65
C ASP A 373 1.68 -7.74 -13.29
N THR A 374 2.99 -8.00 -13.25
CA THR A 374 3.82 -7.92 -12.03
C THR A 374 4.04 -6.48 -11.57
N ARG A 375 3.73 -5.47 -12.38
CA ARG A 375 3.70 -4.08 -11.94
C ARG A 375 2.49 -3.79 -11.03
N ILE A 376 1.40 -4.53 -11.20
CA ILE A 376 0.22 -4.49 -10.33
C ILE A 376 0.45 -5.38 -9.11
N TRP A 377 0.99 -6.57 -9.33
CA TRP A 377 1.29 -7.58 -8.31
C TRP A 377 2.79 -7.59 -7.95
N SER A 378 3.30 -6.41 -7.61
CA SER A 378 4.74 -6.20 -7.43
C SER A 378 5.31 -6.86 -6.18
N TYR A 379 6.58 -7.23 -6.25
CA TYR A 379 7.31 -7.80 -5.13
C TYR A 379 7.43 -6.84 -3.93
N CYS A 380 7.32 -5.51 -4.17
CA CYS A 380 7.34 -4.47 -3.12
C CYS A 380 6.31 -4.65 -2.00
N LEU A 381 5.21 -5.38 -2.25
CA LEU A 381 4.22 -5.70 -1.22
C LEU A 381 4.79 -6.60 -0.12
N TYR A 382 5.82 -7.38 -0.47
CA TYR A 382 6.52 -8.31 0.40
C TYR A 382 7.75 -7.68 1.05
N GLU A 383 8.51 -6.85 0.34
CA GLU A 383 9.68 -6.19 0.95
C GLU A 383 9.36 -4.90 1.70
N GLN A 384 8.13 -4.38 1.60
CA GLN A 384 7.73 -3.10 2.19
C GLN A 384 8.58 -1.91 1.71
N CYS A 385 8.96 -1.90 0.42
CA CYS A 385 9.83 -0.86 -0.17
C CYS A 385 9.29 0.58 -0.03
N ARG A 386 7.99 0.75 0.26
CA ARG A 386 7.35 2.06 0.47
C ARG A 386 6.60 2.08 1.79
N ALA A 387 6.61 3.24 2.44
CA ALA A 387 5.86 3.51 3.67
C ALA A 387 4.34 3.30 3.52
N ILE A 388 3.80 3.64 2.35
CA ILE A 388 2.40 3.43 1.99
C ILE A 388 2.32 2.19 1.09
N VAL A 389 1.63 1.17 1.58
CA VAL A 389 1.50 -0.12 0.87
C VAL A 389 0.40 -0.05 -0.17
N LYS A 390 -0.75 0.53 0.20
CA LYS A 390 -1.86 0.74 -0.71
C LYS A 390 -2.69 1.94 -0.29
N SER A 391 -3.19 2.67 -1.26
CA SER A 391 -4.09 3.79 -1.04
C SER A 391 -5.17 3.82 -2.13
N GLY A 392 -6.30 4.45 -1.82
CA GLY A 392 -7.43 4.50 -2.75
C GLY A 392 -8.74 4.90 -2.06
N ILE A 393 -9.76 5.17 -2.87
CA ILE A 393 -11.07 5.54 -2.35
C ILE A 393 -11.93 4.28 -2.20
N LEU A 394 -12.50 4.08 -1.02
CA LEU A 394 -13.43 2.98 -0.77
C LEU A 394 -14.76 3.51 -0.22
N TYR A 395 -15.83 2.81 -0.55
CA TYR A 395 -17.09 2.94 0.16
C TYR A 395 -17.06 2.00 1.36
N TYR A 396 -17.08 2.53 2.58
CA TYR A 396 -17.03 1.70 3.78
C TYR A 396 -18.27 1.88 4.65
N LYS A 397 -18.62 0.81 5.34
CA LYS A 397 -19.74 0.68 6.25
C LYS A 397 -19.22 0.19 7.61
N PRO A 398 -19.09 1.08 8.62
CA PRO A 398 -18.44 0.75 9.90
C PRO A 398 -19.22 -0.24 10.78
N HIS A 399 -20.54 -0.33 10.56
CA HIS A 399 -21.44 -1.17 11.33
C HIS A 399 -22.44 -1.86 10.40
N HIS A 400 -22.90 -3.06 10.75
CA HIS A 400 -23.87 -3.83 9.96
C HIS A 400 -25.15 -3.06 9.61
N ARG A 401 -25.63 -2.17 10.49
CA ARG A 401 -26.82 -1.32 10.25
C ARG A 401 -26.49 0.10 9.75
N GLY A 402 -25.21 0.41 9.58
CA GLY A 402 -24.77 1.71 9.06
C GLY A 402 -25.02 1.85 7.55
N THR A 403 -24.87 3.07 7.07
CA THR A 403 -24.84 3.38 5.64
C THR A 403 -23.40 3.36 5.13
N TYR A 404 -23.23 3.13 3.82
CA TYR A 404 -21.93 3.32 3.19
C TYR A 404 -21.56 4.79 3.17
N SER A 405 -20.28 5.09 3.38
CA SER A 405 -19.71 6.42 3.18
C SER A 405 -18.41 6.30 2.40
N LYS A 406 -18.20 7.24 1.47
CA LYS A 406 -16.99 7.31 0.65
C LYS A 406 -15.87 7.95 1.47
N LYS A 407 -14.74 7.26 1.63
CA LYS A 407 -13.53 7.75 2.29
C LYS A 407 -12.30 7.36 1.50
N PHE A 408 -11.28 8.17 1.63
CA PHE A 408 -9.97 7.86 1.11
C PHE A 408 -9.19 7.09 2.17
N PHE A 409 -8.62 5.95 1.81
CA PHE A 409 -7.91 5.05 2.73
C PHE A 409 -6.44 4.95 2.35
N ILE A 410 -5.59 4.88 3.38
CA ILE A 410 -4.15 4.62 3.26
C ILE A 410 -3.80 3.47 4.21
N LEU A 411 -3.28 2.38 3.65
CA LEU A 411 -2.66 1.29 4.39
C LEU A 411 -1.16 1.54 4.48
N ALA A 412 -0.67 1.74 5.70
CA ALA A 412 0.75 1.89 5.98
C ALA A 412 1.42 0.56 6.35
N VAL A 413 2.74 0.48 6.19
CA VAL A 413 3.54 -0.74 6.48
C VAL A 413 3.47 -1.22 7.93
N ASN A 414 3.12 -0.32 8.85
CA ASN A 414 2.97 -0.60 10.28
C ASN A 414 1.60 -1.21 10.66
N GLY A 415 0.78 -1.61 9.70
CA GLY A 415 -0.52 -2.24 9.96
C GLY A 415 -1.66 -1.28 10.29
N TRP A 416 -1.48 0.02 10.09
CA TRP A 416 -2.57 0.98 10.27
C TRP A 416 -3.23 1.32 8.93
N LEU A 417 -4.55 1.15 8.90
CA LEU A 417 -5.43 1.60 7.82
C LEU A 417 -6.08 2.92 8.21
N TYR A 418 -5.50 4.03 7.74
CA TYR A 418 -5.99 5.38 8.00
C TYR A 418 -7.12 5.75 7.04
N SER A 419 -8.09 6.51 7.54
CA SER A 419 -9.23 7.00 6.75
C SER A 419 -9.28 8.52 6.76
N PHE A 420 -9.52 9.09 5.58
CA PHE A 420 -9.57 10.52 5.33
C PHE A 420 -10.86 10.90 4.58
N ASP A 421 -11.31 12.13 4.78
CA ASP A 421 -12.44 12.68 4.03
C ASP A 421 -12.10 12.85 2.55
N VAL A 422 -12.95 12.32 1.66
CA VAL A 422 -12.90 12.66 0.22
C VAL A 422 -13.51 14.03 -0.03
N PHE A 423 -14.57 14.36 0.71
CA PHE A 423 -15.29 15.63 0.61
C PHE A 423 -15.47 16.23 1.99
N ASN A 424 -15.30 17.55 2.09
CA ASN A 424 -15.61 18.27 3.32
C ASN A 424 -17.11 18.58 3.38
N ARG A 425 -17.92 17.66 3.88
CA ARG A 425 -19.39 17.82 3.95
C ARG A 425 -19.87 18.96 4.85
N ASN A 426 -19.00 19.47 5.72
CA ASN A 426 -19.34 20.53 6.67
C ASN A 426 -19.13 21.94 6.10
N SER A 427 -18.68 22.05 4.85
CA SER A 427 -18.52 23.31 4.14
C SER A 427 -19.11 23.16 2.74
N GLU A 428 -19.86 24.16 2.28
CA GLU A 428 -20.31 24.23 0.88
C GLU A 428 -19.13 24.36 -0.09
N SER A 429 -17.94 24.68 0.42
CA SER A 429 -16.72 24.91 -0.34
C SER A 429 -15.90 23.63 -0.55
N LYS A 430 -15.32 23.49 -1.75
CA LYS A 430 -14.28 22.50 -2.04
C LYS A 430 -13.09 22.71 -1.07
N SER A 431 -12.45 21.62 -0.65
CA SER A 431 -11.26 21.63 0.21
C SER A 431 -10.08 21.15 -0.62
N GLY A 432 -8.90 21.76 -0.43
CA GLY A 432 -7.66 21.31 -1.04
C GLY A 432 -6.86 20.34 -0.16
N ASN A 433 -7.50 19.75 0.85
CA ASN A 433 -6.91 18.74 1.72
C ASN A 433 -7.91 17.66 2.12
N HIS A 434 -7.37 16.50 2.51
CA HIS A 434 -8.11 15.37 3.05
C HIS A 434 -7.85 15.27 4.56
N HIS A 435 -8.84 15.59 5.38
CA HIS A 435 -8.70 15.52 6.84
C HIS A 435 -8.88 14.10 7.36
N ARG A 436 -8.04 13.69 8.31
CA ARG A 436 -8.09 12.35 8.92
C ARG A 436 -9.36 12.20 9.77
N LYS A 437 -10.05 11.07 9.63
CA LYS A 437 -11.27 10.74 10.40
C LYS A 437 -11.14 9.55 11.32
N GLY A 438 -10.24 8.62 11.01
CA GLY A 438 -10.12 7.41 11.79
C GLY A 438 -8.92 6.60 11.38
N ALA A 439 -8.63 5.59 12.17
CA ALA A 439 -7.59 4.62 11.92
C ALA A 439 -8.09 3.24 12.38
N ILE A 440 -7.82 2.22 11.59
CA ILE A 440 -8.13 0.82 11.90
C ILE A 440 -6.79 0.10 11.98
N ASP A 441 -6.47 -0.40 13.16
CA ASP A 441 -5.35 -1.30 13.36
C ASP A 441 -5.72 -2.69 12.80
N THR A 442 -4.95 -3.15 11.81
CA THR A 442 -5.14 -4.43 11.11
C THR A 442 -4.59 -5.61 11.90
N ALA A 443 -3.82 -5.39 12.97
CA ALA A 443 -3.28 -6.46 13.78
C ALA A 443 -4.40 -7.31 14.40
N GLY A 444 -4.31 -8.62 14.19
CA GLY A 444 -5.30 -9.61 14.63
C GLY A 444 -6.68 -9.46 13.98
N CYS A 445 -6.80 -8.76 12.85
CA CYS A 445 -8.00 -8.75 12.03
C CYS A 445 -8.00 -9.91 11.02
N TYR A 446 -9.18 -10.24 10.52
CA TYR A 446 -9.40 -11.24 9.46
C TYR A 446 -10.06 -10.58 8.25
N PHE A 447 -9.62 -10.90 7.03
CA PHE A 447 -10.00 -10.18 5.80
C PHE A 447 -10.80 -11.04 4.81
N TYR A 448 -12.11 -10.88 4.73
CA TYR A 448 -12.99 -11.73 3.90
C TYR A 448 -13.24 -11.13 2.52
N SER A 449 -13.07 -11.94 1.46
CA SER A 449 -13.62 -11.62 0.15
C SER A 449 -15.14 -11.85 0.19
N GLY A 450 -15.92 -10.82 -0.07
CA GLY A 450 -17.38 -10.83 0.02
C GLY A 450 -17.97 -10.33 1.35
N VAL A 451 -19.28 -10.53 1.48
CA VAL A 451 -20.05 -10.12 2.66
C VAL A 451 -19.96 -11.19 3.75
N ASP A 452 -19.74 -10.77 5.00
CA ASP A 452 -19.88 -11.64 6.17
C ASP A 452 -21.31 -12.19 6.26
N CYS A 453 -21.48 -13.44 5.81
CA CYS A 453 -22.79 -14.10 5.76
C CYS A 453 -23.19 -14.73 7.10
N SER A 454 -22.31 -14.71 8.11
CA SER A 454 -22.55 -15.34 9.42
C SER A 454 -23.71 -14.71 10.20
N LYS A 455 -24.13 -13.49 9.82
CA LYS A 455 -25.22 -12.73 10.46
C LYS A 455 -26.48 -12.59 9.61
N LYS A 456 -26.58 -13.28 8.46
CA LYS A 456 -27.79 -13.25 7.63
C LYS A 456 -28.91 -14.06 8.28
N LYS A 457 -30.10 -13.46 8.44
CA LYS A 457 -31.34 -14.21 8.68
C LYS A 457 -31.66 -15.03 7.42
N LYS A 458 -32.03 -16.31 7.58
CA LYS A 458 -32.59 -17.13 6.50
C LYS A 458 -33.77 -16.36 5.86
N GLY A 459 -33.73 -16.13 4.56
CA GLY A 459 -34.87 -15.57 3.79
C GLY A 459 -34.69 -14.21 3.12
N THR A 460 -33.52 -13.56 3.17
CA THR A 460 -33.27 -12.38 2.31
C THR A 460 -32.75 -12.83 0.95
N ASN A 461 -33.68 -13.01 0.02
CA ASN A 461 -33.40 -13.24 -1.39
C ASN A 461 -32.70 -12.01 -1.98
N MET A 462 -31.37 -12.01 -2.04
CA MET A 462 -30.58 -11.06 -2.84
C MET A 462 -30.51 -11.50 -4.32
N THR A 463 -31.59 -12.08 -4.83
CA THR A 463 -31.69 -12.52 -6.23
C THR A 463 -31.96 -11.36 -7.19
N GLU A 464 -32.23 -10.15 -6.70
CA GLU A 464 -32.69 -9.02 -7.53
C GLU A 464 -31.63 -7.94 -7.83
N VAL A 465 -30.39 -8.03 -7.33
CA VAL A 465 -29.35 -7.00 -7.59
C VAL A 465 -28.17 -7.60 -8.37
N ASN A 466 -28.48 -8.36 -9.42
CA ASN A 466 -27.49 -8.98 -10.29
C ASN A 466 -27.57 -8.45 -11.74
N GLU A 467 -28.06 -7.21 -11.91
CA GLU A 467 -27.90 -6.51 -13.18
C GLU A 467 -26.45 -6.04 -13.31
N LYS A 468 -25.75 -6.59 -14.29
CA LYS A 468 -24.44 -6.11 -14.73
C LYS A 468 -24.61 -4.77 -15.43
N VAL A 469 -24.64 -3.71 -14.64
CA VAL A 469 -24.66 -2.33 -15.15
C VAL A 469 -23.23 -1.83 -15.24
N VAL A 470 -22.85 -1.32 -16.40
CA VAL A 470 -21.55 -0.65 -16.60
C VAL A 470 -21.53 0.63 -15.77
N LYS A 471 -20.58 0.72 -14.83
CA LYS A 471 -20.32 1.89 -14.00
C LYS A 471 -19.08 2.61 -14.52
N VAL A 472 -19.16 3.94 -14.57
CA VAL A 472 -18.03 4.81 -14.90
C VAL A 472 -17.69 5.66 -13.68
N TYR A 473 -16.44 5.59 -13.22
CA TYR A 473 -15.94 6.32 -12.07
C TYR A 473 -15.14 7.55 -12.51
N SER A 474 -14.98 8.52 -11.61
CA SER A 474 -14.20 9.75 -11.84
C SER A 474 -12.72 9.49 -12.13
N SER A 475 -12.23 8.29 -11.78
CA SER A 475 -10.90 7.78 -12.13
C SER A 475 -10.75 7.45 -13.62
N GLY A 476 -11.82 7.56 -14.42
CA GLY A 476 -11.86 7.09 -15.81
C GLY A 476 -12.10 5.58 -15.93
N LEU A 477 -12.34 4.90 -14.81
CA LEU A 477 -12.57 3.47 -14.76
C LEU A 477 -13.98 3.12 -15.24
N ALA A 478 -14.10 2.25 -16.24
CA ALA A 478 -15.35 1.60 -16.63
C ALA A 478 -15.33 0.12 -16.22
N THR A 479 -16.39 -0.39 -15.58
CA THR A 479 -16.52 -1.81 -15.21
C THR A 479 -17.98 -2.25 -15.16
N ASP A 480 -18.26 -3.50 -15.56
CA ASP A 480 -19.54 -4.18 -15.42
C ASP A 480 -19.59 -5.13 -14.20
N ASP A 481 -18.60 -5.04 -13.30
CA ASP A 481 -18.46 -5.91 -12.14
C ASP A 481 -19.72 -5.88 -11.24
N ALA A 482 -20.18 -7.09 -10.90
CA ALA A 482 -21.25 -7.28 -9.93
C ALA A 482 -20.83 -6.70 -8.57
N ILE A 483 -21.76 -5.99 -7.90
CA ILE A 483 -21.47 -5.31 -6.62
C ILE A 483 -20.89 -6.28 -5.59
N LEU A 484 -21.44 -7.51 -5.50
CA LEU A 484 -20.97 -8.53 -4.56
C LEU A 484 -19.51 -8.96 -4.82
N ALA A 485 -19.04 -8.89 -6.07
CA ALA A 485 -17.67 -9.23 -6.44
C ALA A 485 -16.65 -8.14 -6.04
N CYS A 486 -17.11 -6.92 -5.74
CA CYS A 486 -16.31 -5.78 -5.30
C CYS A 486 -16.33 -5.56 -3.78
N ILE A 487 -17.05 -6.39 -3.02
CA ILE A 487 -17.17 -6.26 -1.57
C ILE A 487 -16.10 -7.10 -0.86
N PHE A 488 -15.51 -6.54 0.19
CA PHE A 488 -14.72 -7.28 1.17
C PHE A 488 -15.05 -6.82 2.58
N SER A 489 -14.73 -7.62 3.59
CA SER A 489 -15.05 -7.31 4.98
C SER A 489 -13.83 -7.53 5.88
N ILE A 490 -13.56 -6.58 6.77
CA ILE A 490 -12.58 -6.71 7.84
C ILE A 490 -13.32 -7.08 9.12
N TRP A 491 -12.94 -8.19 9.75
CA TRP A 491 -13.47 -8.60 11.04
C TRP A 491 -12.40 -8.47 12.11
N LYS A 492 -12.70 -7.71 13.16
CA LYS A 492 -11.85 -7.57 14.34
C LYS A 492 -12.50 -8.30 15.53
N PRO A 493 -11.83 -9.30 16.13
CA PRO A 493 -12.35 -9.97 17.31
C PRO A 493 -12.41 -8.98 18.49
N LYS A 494 -13.49 -9.03 19.28
CA LYS A 494 -13.52 -8.32 20.57
C LYS A 494 -12.74 -9.14 21.59
N LEU A 495 -11.65 -8.58 22.11
CA LEU A 495 -10.91 -9.22 23.20
C LEU A 495 -11.82 -9.45 24.40
N ARG A 496 -11.81 -10.67 24.94
CA ARG A 496 -12.57 -11.01 26.15
C ARG A 496 -11.89 -10.32 27.33
N LYS A 497 -12.63 -9.45 28.01
CA LYS A 497 -12.21 -8.86 29.29
C LYS A 497 -12.93 -9.60 30.41
N TYR A 498 -12.18 -10.14 31.36
CA TYR A 498 -12.71 -10.83 32.53
C TYR A 498 -12.11 -10.21 33.78
N TYR A 499 -12.96 -9.71 34.67
CA TYR A 499 -12.52 -9.25 35.97
C TYR A 499 -12.34 -10.46 36.88
N SER A 500 -11.13 -10.68 37.40
CA SER A 500 -10.86 -11.74 38.37
C SER A 500 -11.21 -11.25 39.77
N PRO A 501 -12.27 -11.75 40.42
CA PRO A 501 -12.65 -11.30 41.76
C PRO A 501 -11.57 -11.65 42.81
N ARG A 502 -10.87 -12.77 42.63
CA ARG A 502 -9.79 -13.22 43.53
C ARG A 502 -8.52 -12.38 43.44
N GLN A 503 -8.24 -11.79 42.28
CA GLN A 503 -7.02 -11.01 42.06
C GLN A 503 -7.27 -9.49 41.95
N HIS A 504 -8.54 -9.06 42.09
CA HIS A 504 -8.98 -7.68 41.89
C HIS A 504 -8.40 -7.02 40.63
N ARG A 505 -8.20 -7.80 39.55
CA ARG A 505 -7.57 -7.32 38.31
C ARG A 505 -8.38 -7.75 37.10
N LEU A 506 -8.51 -6.83 36.16
CA LEU A 506 -9.03 -7.11 34.83
C LEU A 506 -7.99 -7.94 34.04
N ARG A 507 -8.33 -9.18 33.73
CA ARG A 507 -7.61 -9.99 32.75
C ARG A 507 -8.20 -9.74 31.37
N VAL A 508 -7.36 -9.30 30.44
CA VAL A 508 -7.67 -9.27 29.02
C VAL A 508 -7.10 -10.55 28.44
N TYR A 509 -7.95 -11.43 27.93
CA TYR A 509 -7.48 -12.62 27.25
C TYR A 509 -6.77 -12.22 25.95
N GLY A 510 -5.62 -12.84 25.69
CA GLY A 510 -4.94 -12.72 24.40
C GLY A 510 -5.83 -13.23 23.26
N GLN A 511 -5.53 -12.82 22.03
CA GLN A 511 -6.29 -13.25 20.85
C GLN A 511 -6.30 -14.78 20.67
N ASP A 512 -5.36 -15.48 21.28
CA ASP A 512 -5.07 -16.91 21.09
C ASP A 512 -5.79 -17.81 22.09
N GLN A 513 -6.39 -17.23 23.14
CA GLN A 513 -6.87 -17.99 24.30
C GLN A 513 -8.37 -18.31 24.28
N ARG A 514 -9.18 -17.62 23.45
CA ARG A 514 -10.59 -17.91 23.11
C ARG A 514 -11.19 -16.74 22.32
N LEU A 515 -11.37 -16.92 21.01
CA LEU A 515 -12.08 -15.93 20.17
C LEU A 515 -13.55 -15.87 20.61
N ASN A 516 -14.03 -14.66 20.89
CA ASN A 516 -15.44 -14.43 21.20
C ASN A 516 -16.25 -14.54 19.90
N SER A 517 -17.45 -15.15 19.92
CA SER A 517 -18.35 -15.18 18.74
C SER A 517 -18.78 -13.77 18.30
N ASN A 518 -18.63 -12.79 19.18
CA ASN A 518 -18.95 -11.39 18.96
C ASN A 518 -17.70 -10.59 18.55
N GLY A 519 -17.55 -10.32 17.25
CA GLY A 519 -16.56 -9.38 16.70
C GLY A 519 -17.20 -8.18 16.00
N GLN A 520 -16.39 -7.16 15.69
CA GLN A 520 -16.78 -6.03 14.86
C GLN A 520 -16.47 -6.34 13.40
N THR A 521 -17.49 -6.28 12.54
CA THR A 521 -17.33 -6.41 11.09
C THR A 521 -17.44 -5.02 10.46
N ILE A 522 -16.46 -4.64 9.64
CA ILE A 522 -16.45 -3.44 8.81
C ILE A 522 -16.49 -3.92 7.36
N THR A 523 -17.45 -3.43 6.58
CA THR A 523 -17.60 -3.82 5.17
C THR A 523 -17.12 -2.72 4.26
N PHE A 524 -16.38 -3.08 3.22
CA PHE A 524 -15.81 -2.21 2.22
C PHE A 524 -16.32 -2.63 0.84
N LEU A 525 -16.47 -1.64 -0.03
CA LEU A 525 -16.84 -1.79 -1.43
C LEU A 525 -15.83 -0.99 -2.25
N ALA A 526 -15.08 -1.72 -3.08
CA ALA A 526 -14.12 -1.17 -4.04
C ALA A 526 -14.82 -0.78 -5.36
N GLU A 527 -14.13 -0.01 -6.22
CA GLU A 527 -14.68 0.41 -7.50
C GLU A 527 -14.77 -0.77 -8.50
N SER A 528 -13.86 -1.74 -8.40
CA SER A 528 -13.86 -2.97 -9.21
C SER A 528 -13.50 -4.23 -8.41
N ARG A 529 -13.72 -5.40 -9.01
CA ARG A 529 -13.30 -6.70 -8.46
C ARG A 529 -11.78 -6.77 -8.29
N GLN A 530 -11.04 -6.30 -9.30
CA GLN A 530 -9.57 -6.26 -9.27
C GLN A 530 -9.04 -5.40 -8.11
N GLU A 531 -9.59 -4.19 -7.94
CA GLU A 531 -9.18 -3.31 -6.85
C GLU A 531 -9.44 -3.93 -5.47
N LYS A 532 -10.57 -4.63 -5.33
CA LYS A 532 -10.90 -5.41 -4.12
C LYS A 532 -9.84 -6.49 -3.84
N GLU A 533 -9.44 -7.27 -4.85
CA GLU A 533 -8.40 -8.30 -4.67
C GLU A 533 -7.04 -7.70 -4.29
N GLU A 534 -6.64 -6.57 -4.89
CA GLU A 534 -5.44 -5.85 -4.49
C GLU A 534 -5.51 -5.38 -3.02
N TRP A 535 -6.67 -4.89 -2.57
CA TRP A 535 -6.86 -4.48 -1.18
C TRP A 535 -6.74 -5.65 -0.22
N ILE A 536 -7.37 -6.79 -0.53
CA ILE A 536 -7.29 -8.00 0.29
C ILE A 536 -5.84 -8.51 0.34
N HIS A 537 -5.16 -8.54 -0.80
CA HIS A 537 -3.79 -9.01 -0.89
C HIS A 537 -2.84 -8.11 -0.08
N ALA A 538 -2.90 -6.79 -0.25
CA ALA A 538 -2.11 -5.84 0.53
C ALA A 538 -2.39 -5.96 2.05
N LEU A 539 -3.66 -6.11 2.46
CA LEU A 539 -4.03 -6.29 3.87
C LEU A 539 -3.48 -7.59 4.46
N ASN A 540 -3.57 -8.70 3.72
CA ASN A 540 -3.02 -9.98 4.16
C ASN A 540 -1.49 -9.90 4.28
N SER A 541 -0.80 -9.32 3.29
CA SER A 541 0.66 -9.19 3.30
C SER A 541 1.13 -8.32 4.47
N VAL A 542 0.48 -7.20 4.75
CA VAL A 542 0.82 -6.36 5.92
C VAL A 542 0.53 -7.08 7.23
N ALA A 543 -0.61 -7.79 7.34
CA ALA A 543 -0.90 -8.54 8.56
C ALA A 543 0.13 -9.66 8.82
N GLU A 544 0.55 -10.38 7.77
CA GLU A 544 1.59 -11.40 7.83
C GLU A 544 2.92 -10.82 8.37
N HIS A 545 3.34 -9.67 7.83
CA HIS A 545 4.52 -8.94 8.34
C HIS A 545 4.41 -8.61 9.82
N MET A 546 3.27 -8.05 10.23
CA MET A 546 3.07 -7.64 11.62
C MET A 546 3.10 -8.83 12.57
N MET A 547 2.54 -9.98 12.16
CA MET A 547 2.62 -11.20 12.95
C MET A 547 4.06 -11.72 13.08
N ARG A 548 4.83 -11.70 11.99
CA ARG A 548 6.23 -12.17 11.99
C ARG A 548 7.16 -11.26 12.80
N LYS A 549 6.98 -9.93 12.71
CA LYS A 549 7.71 -8.98 13.56
C LYS A 549 7.41 -9.23 15.05
N ALA A 550 6.15 -9.45 15.41
CA ALA A 550 5.76 -9.72 16.80
C ALA A 550 6.23 -11.08 17.35
N SER A 551 6.56 -12.07 16.49
CA SER A 551 7.16 -13.34 16.93
C SER A 551 8.65 -13.23 17.26
N ASN A 552 9.34 -12.21 16.76
CA ASN A 552 10.78 -12.00 16.92
C ASN A 552 11.12 -11.06 18.10
N GLU A 553 10.10 -10.40 18.68
CA GLU A 553 10.17 -9.59 19.91
C GLU A 553 9.73 -10.42 21.13
#